data_AF-A0A7Y5MGC3-F1
#
_entry.id   AF-A0A7Y5MGC3-F1
#
_cell.length_a   1.000
_cell.length_b   1.000
_cell.length_c   1.000
_cell.angle_alpha   90.00
_cell.angle_beta   90.00
_cell.angle_gamma   90.00
#
_symmetry.space_group_name_H-M   'P 1'
#
loop_
_entity.id
_entity.type
_entity.pdbx_description
1 polymer ?
#
loop_
_entity_poly.entity_id
_entity_poly.type
_entity_poly.pdbx_seq_one_letter_code
_entity_poly.pdbx_strand_id
1 'polypeptide(L)'
;MQRTQTFRWTLQRSPYYQDTTGGYSKYLDVPSMVDFFLINELTRNVDGYRLSSYMYKDRDSKNPKFFLGPVWDFNHGFGNSDYYEASKIEGWQLEYQATNASFMNSDEFQPPFWWKKVFDDPRFRDAAAARWLAMRKGVFATPRIHRFIDSLASHIHEAQQRNFVKWPILSTYVWPNAFIGGSYANEIAYLKTWILFRLDWIDTQLAGRSLSVPQPGTLPLQPELFQNYPNPFNPSTTIRFSIPVAARTRITVHDLLGRSVRTVTDDDWSAGDHELRFDASGLSSGLYYYRITSGPFTQSRPMLLMK
;
A
#
# COMPACT_ATOMS: atom_id res chain seq x y z
N MET A 1 0.48 23.07 12.35
CA MET A 1 1.56 22.27 12.95
C MET A 1 1.05 20.98 13.60
N GLN A 2 0.01 21.04 14.44
CA GLN A 2 -0.56 19.89 15.15
C GLN A 2 -1.03 18.75 14.22
N ARG A 3 -1.70 19.09 13.11
CA ARG A 3 -2.28 18.10 12.19
C ARG A 3 -1.26 17.28 11.39
N THR A 4 -0.14 17.89 10.98
CA THR A 4 0.96 17.18 10.31
C THR A 4 1.66 16.22 11.28
N GLN A 5 1.77 16.60 12.55
CA GLN A 5 2.29 15.73 13.61
C GLN A 5 1.32 14.57 13.90
N THR A 6 0.02 14.83 14.00
CA THR A 6 -1.01 13.77 14.15
C THR A 6 -1.05 12.84 12.95
N PHE A 7 -0.97 13.37 11.72
CA PHE A 7 -0.89 12.59 10.49
C PHE A 7 0.33 11.64 10.47
N ARG A 8 1.52 12.20 10.76
CA ARG A 8 2.74 11.42 10.85
C ARG A 8 2.62 10.34 11.93
N TRP A 9 2.01 10.66 13.07
CA TRP A 9 1.79 9.70 14.15
C TRP A 9 0.81 8.58 13.75
N THR A 10 -0.32 8.90 13.11
CA THR A 10 -1.30 7.92 12.64
C THR A 10 -0.67 6.88 11.73
N LEU A 11 0.12 7.30 10.75
CA LEU A 11 0.74 6.37 9.79
C LEU A 11 1.99 5.67 10.34
N GLN A 12 2.79 6.34 11.17
CA GLN A 12 4.04 5.76 11.68
C GLN A 12 3.82 4.85 12.89
N ARG A 13 2.90 5.20 13.79
CA ARG A 13 2.79 4.59 15.13
C ARG A 13 1.44 3.98 15.46
N SER A 14 0.35 4.40 14.80
CA SER A 14 -0.97 3.83 15.11
C SER A 14 -1.11 2.41 14.55
N PRO A 15 -1.57 1.43 15.35
CA PRO A 15 -2.03 0.15 14.82
C PRO A 15 -3.33 0.29 14.01
N TYR A 16 -4.10 1.37 14.25
CA TYR A 16 -5.38 1.67 13.58
C TYR A 16 -5.21 2.56 12.35
N TYR A 17 -4.07 2.49 11.68
CA TYR A 17 -3.82 3.33 10.51
C TYR A 17 -4.84 3.08 9.39
N GLN A 18 -5.42 1.89 9.34
CA GLN A 18 -6.47 1.49 8.40
C GLN A 18 -7.87 2.00 8.80
N ASP A 19 -8.10 2.57 9.98
CA ASP A 19 -9.46 2.98 10.33
C ASP A 19 -10.01 4.07 9.37
N THR A 20 -11.29 3.98 8.99
CA THR A 20 -11.89 4.93 8.01
C THR A 20 -12.21 6.30 8.61
N THR A 21 -12.30 6.40 9.94
CA THR A 21 -12.72 7.60 10.68
C THR A 21 -11.55 8.33 11.34
N GLY A 22 -10.49 7.60 11.68
CA GLY A 22 -9.30 8.04 12.40
C GLY A 22 -7.97 7.63 11.76
N GLY A 23 -7.98 6.75 10.76
CA GLY A 23 -6.81 6.30 10.03
C GLY A 23 -6.39 7.24 8.90
N TYR A 24 -5.57 6.75 7.96
CA TYR A 24 -4.91 7.61 6.97
C TYR A 24 -5.89 8.28 6.00
N SER A 25 -7.01 7.64 5.68
CA SER A 25 -8.03 8.14 4.74
C SER A 25 -8.75 9.40 5.23
N LYS A 26 -8.70 9.68 6.54
CA LYS A 26 -9.13 10.95 7.15
C LYS A 26 -8.22 12.11 6.74
N TYR A 27 -6.92 11.84 6.63
CA TYR A 27 -5.90 12.87 6.41
C TYR A 27 -5.46 12.95 4.96
N LEU A 28 -5.48 11.84 4.23
CA LEU A 28 -5.03 11.76 2.84
C LEU A 28 -6.21 11.52 1.90
N ASP A 29 -6.11 12.12 0.73
CA ASP A 29 -6.95 11.80 -0.41
C ASP A 29 -6.49 10.49 -1.04
N VAL A 30 -7.23 9.41 -0.74
CA VAL A 30 -6.91 8.05 -1.20
C VAL A 30 -6.83 7.93 -2.72
N PRO A 31 -7.73 8.54 -3.53
CA PRO A 31 -7.60 8.54 -4.99
C PRO A 31 -6.26 9.10 -5.48
N SER A 32 -5.81 10.24 -4.96
CA SER A 32 -4.50 10.81 -5.33
C SER A 32 -3.33 9.91 -4.93
N MET A 33 -3.42 9.24 -3.77
CA MET A 33 -2.42 8.27 -3.35
C MET A 33 -2.37 7.05 -4.27
N VAL A 34 -3.53 6.55 -4.70
CA VAL A 34 -3.63 5.43 -5.65
C VAL A 34 -3.00 5.83 -6.98
N ASP A 35 -3.34 7.00 -7.52
CA ASP A 35 -2.75 7.48 -8.77
C ASP A 35 -1.23 7.65 -8.67
N PHE A 36 -0.74 8.19 -7.55
CA PHE A 36 0.68 8.32 -7.26
C PHE A 36 1.39 6.97 -7.12
N PHE A 37 0.79 6.00 -6.44
CA PHE A 37 1.31 4.64 -6.32
C PHE A 37 1.39 3.96 -7.70
N LEU A 38 0.30 3.97 -8.47
CA LEU A 38 0.23 3.26 -9.75
C LEU A 38 1.25 3.79 -10.76
N ILE A 39 1.45 5.10 -10.84
CA ILE A 39 2.44 5.66 -11.77
C ILE A 39 3.87 5.33 -11.34
N ASN A 40 4.21 5.44 -10.05
CA ASN A 40 5.55 5.07 -9.57
C ASN A 40 5.84 3.58 -9.75
N GLU A 41 4.84 2.71 -9.54
CA GLU A 41 5.01 1.27 -9.74
C GLU A 41 5.04 0.85 -11.21
N LEU A 42 4.24 1.49 -12.08
CA LEU A 42 4.30 1.27 -13.52
C LEU A 42 5.70 1.57 -14.06
N THR A 43 6.30 2.66 -13.61
CA THR A 43 7.64 3.04 -14.08
C THR A 43 8.77 2.44 -13.26
N ARG A 44 8.47 1.78 -12.13
CA ARG A 44 9.45 1.39 -11.11
C ARG A 44 10.43 2.51 -10.75
N ASN A 45 9.88 3.68 -10.43
CA ASN A 45 10.71 4.85 -10.12
C ASN A 45 11.56 4.60 -8.85
N VAL A 46 12.88 4.58 -9.01
CA VAL A 46 13.86 4.44 -7.92
C VAL A 46 13.77 5.55 -6.87
N ASP A 47 13.35 6.74 -7.27
CA ASP A 47 13.23 7.92 -6.41
C ASP A 47 11.80 8.14 -5.91
N GLY A 48 10.87 7.31 -6.40
CA GLY A 48 9.50 7.26 -5.94
C GLY A 48 9.41 7.01 -4.44
N TYR A 49 8.34 7.52 -3.83
CA TYR A 49 8.06 7.44 -2.39
C TYR A 49 9.01 8.20 -1.46
N ARG A 50 10.16 8.69 -1.92
CA ARG A 50 11.17 9.39 -1.08
C ARG A 50 11.50 10.81 -1.53
N LEU A 51 12.18 10.96 -2.67
CA LEU A 51 12.78 12.20 -3.16
C LEU A 51 11.82 12.86 -4.16
N SER A 52 11.44 12.10 -5.18
CA SER A 52 10.56 12.51 -6.27
C SER A 52 9.09 12.40 -5.88
N SER A 53 8.80 12.81 -4.64
CA SER A 53 7.50 12.69 -3.99
C SER A 53 7.07 14.03 -3.44
N TYR A 54 5.95 14.52 -3.97
CA TYR A 54 5.35 15.76 -3.52
C TYR A 54 4.01 15.50 -2.85
N MET A 55 3.74 16.22 -1.77
CA MET A 55 2.46 16.21 -1.07
C MET A 55 2.01 17.64 -0.84
N TYR A 56 0.77 17.95 -1.21
CA TYR A 56 0.18 19.27 -1.00
C TYR A 56 -1.13 19.17 -0.23
N LYS A 57 -1.66 20.31 0.18
CA LYS A 57 -3.02 20.43 0.67
C LYS A 57 -3.61 21.77 0.29
N ASP A 58 -4.92 21.80 0.15
CA ASP A 58 -5.67 23.04 0.11
C ASP A 58 -5.82 23.66 1.51
N ARG A 59 -6.40 24.86 1.57
CA ARG A 59 -6.88 25.44 2.83
C ARG A 59 -7.91 24.51 3.46
N ASP A 60 -7.87 24.39 4.79
CA ASP A 60 -8.77 23.47 5.54
C ASP A 60 -10.27 23.75 5.29
N SER A 61 -10.64 25.00 5.00
CA SER A 61 -12.00 25.39 4.66
C SER A 61 -12.50 24.90 3.29
N LYS A 62 -11.60 24.48 2.39
CA LYS A 62 -11.94 23.92 1.08
C LYS A 62 -11.87 22.40 1.10
N ASN A 63 -10.67 21.90 1.39
CA ASN A 63 -10.45 20.48 1.56
C ASN A 63 -9.36 20.28 2.62
N PRO A 64 -9.70 19.62 3.74
CA PRO A 64 -8.76 19.42 4.82
C PRO A 64 -7.74 18.30 4.55
N LYS A 65 -7.82 17.57 3.43
CA LYS A 65 -6.94 16.44 3.13
C LYS A 65 -5.64 16.87 2.46
N PHE A 66 -4.62 16.04 2.65
CA PHE A 66 -3.39 16.06 1.87
C PHE A 66 -3.56 15.23 0.60
N PHE A 67 -2.94 15.69 -0.48
CA PHE A 67 -2.96 15.07 -1.79
C PHE A 67 -1.53 14.73 -2.22
N LEU A 68 -1.39 13.67 -2.99
CA LEU A 68 -0.10 13.22 -3.51
C LEU A 68 0.07 13.65 -4.97
N GLY A 69 1.28 14.02 -5.32
CA GLY A 69 1.62 14.63 -6.61
C GLY A 69 1.70 16.17 -6.53
N PRO A 70 2.09 16.87 -7.61
CA PRO A 70 2.39 16.31 -8.92
C PRO A 70 3.61 15.38 -8.89
N VAL A 71 3.63 14.46 -9.85
CA VAL A 71 4.78 13.58 -10.06
C VAL A 71 5.94 14.34 -10.68
N TRP A 72 7.16 13.93 -10.35
CA TRP A 72 8.40 14.57 -10.82
C TRP A 72 9.50 13.51 -10.98
N ASP A 73 10.52 13.78 -11.80
CA ASP A 73 11.75 12.96 -11.95
C ASP A 73 11.54 11.47 -12.26
N PHE A 74 11.31 11.15 -13.54
CA PHE A 74 11.06 9.78 -14.01
C PHE A 74 12.11 9.28 -15.04
N ASN A 75 13.21 10.01 -15.22
CA ASN A 75 14.32 9.64 -16.10
C ASN A 75 15.02 8.33 -15.70
N HIS A 76 14.97 7.95 -14.42
CA HIS A 76 15.45 6.67 -13.89
C HIS A 76 14.36 5.58 -13.78
N GLY A 77 13.17 5.84 -14.35
CA GLY A 77 12.11 4.84 -14.47
C GLY A 77 12.19 4.02 -15.76
N PHE A 78 11.13 3.27 -16.02
CA PHE A 78 10.90 2.55 -17.28
C PHE A 78 11.99 1.55 -17.66
N GLY A 79 12.61 0.92 -16.67
CA GLY A 79 13.68 -0.05 -16.88
C GLY A 79 15.07 0.55 -17.09
N ASN A 80 15.20 1.87 -17.06
CA ASN A 80 16.42 2.59 -17.43
C ASN A 80 17.46 2.71 -16.28
N SER A 81 17.35 1.91 -15.21
CA SER A 81 18.27 1.99 -14.07
C SER A 81 18.70 0.61 -13.59
N ASP A 82 20.02 0.42 -13.47
CA ASP A 82 20.67 -0.84 -13.12
C ASP A 82 20.78 -1.09 -11.60
N TYR A 83 20.28 -0.17 -10.79
CA TYR A 83 20.26 -0.26 -9.34
C TYR A 83 18.82 -0.34 -8.79
N TYR A 84 18.70 -0.77 -7.54
CA TYR A 84 17.42 -0.98 -6.83
C TYR A 84 16.38 -1.81 -7.60
N GLU A 85 16.86 -2.73 -8.46
CA GLU A 85 16.04 -3.60 -9.29
C GLU A 85 15.07 -2.88 -10.25
N ALA A 86 15.33 -1.60 -10.56
CA ALA A 86 14.44 -0.81 -11.39
C ALA A 86 14.33 -1.31 -12.84
N SER A 87 15.36 -2.00 -13.34
CA SER A 87 15.36 -2.69 -14.64
C SER A 87 14.47 -3.93 -14.69
N LYS A 88 14.06 -4.51 -13.55
CA LYS A 88 13.21 -5.71 -13.53
C LYS A 88 11.77 -5.38 -13.89
N ILE A 89 11.16 -6.18 -14.77
CA ILE A 89 9.74 -6.08 -15.12
C ILE A 89 8.79 -6.57 -14.00
N GLU A 90 9.29 -7.40 -13.08
CA GLU A 90 8.49 -8.03 -12.01
C GLU A 90 8.85 -7.53 -10.62
N GLY A 91 7.86 -7.48 -9.73
CA GLY A 91 7.98 -7.06 -8.33
C GLY A 91 7.51 -5.62 -8.12
N TRP A 92 7.06 -5.32 -6.91
CA TRP A 92 6.69 -3.96 -6.51
C TRP A 92 7.93 -3.22 -6.02
N GLN A 93 8.21 -2.03 -6.56
CA GLN A 93 9.34 -1.20 -6.15
C GLN A 93 9.22 -0.82 -4.67
N LEU A 94 8.00 -0.50 -4.23
CA LEU A 94 7.70 -0.26 -2.83
C LEU A 94 8.08 -1.43 -1.90
N GLU A 95 7.82 -2.68 -2.30
CA GLU A 95 8.14 -3.85 -1.48
C GLU A 95 9.65 -4.11 -1.41
N TYR A 96 10.35 -3.92 -2.54
CA TYR A 96 11.81 -3.98 -2.57
C TYR A 96 12.40 -2.95 -1.60
N GLN A 97 12.01 -1.68 -1.72
CA GLN A 97 12.53 -0.62 -0.86
C GLN A 97 12.19 -0.82 0.62
N ALA A 98 11.04 -1.45 0.93
CA ALA A 98 10.61 -1.69 2.31
C ALA A 98 11.30 -2.88 2.99
N THR A 99 11.92 -3.79 2.24
CA THR A 99 12.45 -5.05 2.79
C THR A 99 13.93 -5.28 2.49
N ASN A 100 14.53 -4.53 1.56
CA ASN A 100 15.94 -4.70 1.20
C ASN A 100 16.85 -4.01 2.23
N ALA A 101 17.69 -4.80 2.91
CA ALA A 101 18.61 -4.30 3.95
C ALA A 101 19.64 -3.29 3.43
N SER A 102 20.10 -3.41 2.17
CA SER A 102 20.98 -2.42 1.55
C SER A 102 20.26 -1.09 1.39
N PHE A 103 18.96 -1.11 1.04
CA PHE A 103 18.18 0.11 1.08
C PHE A 103 18.11 0.62 2.53
N MET A 104 17.62 -0.20 3.47
CA MET A 104 17.31 0.18 4.85
C MET A 104 18.48 0.73 5.69
N ASN A 105 19.70 0.27 5.46
CA ASN A 105 20.84 0.56 6.34
C ASN A 105 21.89 1.51 5.74
N SER A 106 21.89 1.76 4.42
CA SER A 106 22.94 2.57 3.78
C SER A 106 22.44 3.82 3.03
N ASP A 107 21.13 4.01 2.87
CA ASP A 107 20.59 5.21 2.23
C ASP A 107 19.98 6.16 3.28
N GLU A 108 20.47 7.40 3.33
CA GLU A 108 19.99 8.43 4.26
C GLU A 108 18.54 8.89 3.95
N PHE A 109 18.04 8.61 2.75
CA PHE A 109 16.74 9.03 2.23
C PHE A 109 15.76 7.86 2.08
N GLN A 110 15.56 7.10 3.17
CA GLN A 110 14.60 6.00 3.21
C GLN A 110 13.17 6.44 2.82
N PRO A 111 12.41 5.64 2.05
CA PRO A 111 11.00 5.93 1.84
C PRO A 111 10.28 5.88 3.18
N PRO A 112 9.25 6.71 3.36
CA PRO A 112 8.41 6.61 4.53
C PRO A 112 7.74 5.23 4.57
N PHE A 113 8.11 4.41 5.56
CA PHE A 113 7.63 3.03 5.72
C PHE A 113 6.10 2.87 5.81
N TRP A 114 5.38 3.98 5.97
CA TRP A 114 3.93 3.97 5.92
C TRP A 114 3.38 3.68 4.53
N TRP A 115 4.12 3.89 3.43
CA TRP A 115 3.67 3.46 2.10
C TRP A 115 3.44 1.97 2.05
N LYS A 116 4.37 1.17 2.61
CA LYS A 116 4.22 -0.28 2.71
C LYS A 116 3.01 -0.66 3.57
N LYS A 117 2.81 0.02 4.71
CA LYS A 117 1.61 -0.19 5.54
C LYS A 117 0.32 0.10 4.77
N VAL A 118 0.25 1.22 4.05
CA VAL A 118 -0.91 1.56 3.21
C VAL A 118 -1.10 0.52 2.12
N PHE A 119 -0.02 0.03 1.48
CA PHE A 119 -0.14 -1.04 0.50
C PHE A 119 -0.55 -2.39 1.10
N ASP A 120 -0.27 -2.64 2.39
CA ASP A 120 -0.75 -3.83 3.10
C ASP A 120 -2.24 -3.75 3.50
N ASP A 121 -2.86 -2.57 3.39
CA ASP A 121 -4.31 -2.41 3.53
C ASP A 121 -5.04 -3.01 2.31
N PRO A 122 -5.86 -4.06 2.50
CA PRO A 122 -6.60 -4.69 1.40
C PRO A 122 -7.46 -3.68 0.62
N ARG A 123 -8.02 -2.66 1.29
CA ARG A 123 -8.89 -1.68 0.64
C ARG A 123 -8.12 -0.73 -0.27
N PHE A 124 -6.90 -0.36 0.11
CA PHE A 124 -6.03 0.42 -0.77
C PHE A 124 -5.65 -0.41 -2.01
N ARG A 125 -5.33 -1.69 -1.79
CA ARG A 125 -5.02 -2.66 -2.84
C ARG A 125 -6.18 -2.90 -3.81
N ASP A 126 -7.40 -2.96 -3.31
CA ASP A 126 -8.62 -3.07 -4.13
C ASP A 126 -8.88 -1.77 -4.91
N ALA A 127 -8.70 -0.61 -4.26
CA ALA A 127 -8.81 0.68 -4.93
C ALA A 127 -7.77 0.84 -6.06
N ALA A 128 -6.53 0.41 -5.81
CA ALA A 128 -5.45 0.39 -6.81
C ALA A 128 -5.79 -0.55 -7.98
N ALA A 129 -6.31 -1.75 -7.70
CA ALA A 129 -6.76 -2.68 -8.74
C ALA A 129 -7.88 -2.09 -9.60
N ALA A 130 -8.93 -1.53 -8.98
CA ALA A 130 -10.04 -0.91 -9.68
C ALA A 130 -9.58 0.27 -10.56
N ARG A 131 -8.71 1.13 -10.01
CA ARG A 131 -8.18 2.29 -10.72
C ARG A 131 -7.25 1.87 -11.87
N TRP A 132 -6.40 0.87 -11.67
CA TRP A 132 -5.55 0.29 -12.70
C TRP A 132 -6.38 -0.22 -13.87
N LEU A 133 -7.39 -1.05 -13.61
CA LEU A 133 -8.27 -1.61 -14.65
C LEU A 133 -9.03 -0.52 -15.40
N ALA A 134 -9.43 0.57 -14.74
CA ALA A 134 -10.00 1.74 -15.40
C ALA A 134 -8.98 2.44 -16.31
N MET A 135 -7.74 2.65 -15.85
CA MET A 135 -6.69 3.29 -16.65
C MET A 135 -6.24 2.43 -17.84
N ARG A 136 -6.22 1.09 -17.70
CA ARG A 136 -5.88 0.14 -18.77
C ARG A 136 -6.84 0.18 -19.95
N LYS A 137 -8.09 0.62 -19.75
CA LYS A 137 -9.06 0.92 -20.83
C LYS A 137 -8.79 2.26 -21.54
N GLY A 138 -7.89 3.09 -21.01
CA GLY A 138 -7.69 4.47 -21.43
C GLY A 138 -6.22 4.84 -21.56
N VAL A 139 -5.75 5.70 -20.66
CA VAL A 139 -4.40 6.30 -20.72
C VAL A 139 -3.27 5.28 -20.65
N PHE A 140 -3.50 4.15 -19.97
CA PHE A 140 -2.51 3.08 -19.84
C PHE A 140 -2.72 1.93 -20.82
N ALA A 141 -3.63 2.04 -21.80
CA ALA A 141 -3.78 1.01 -22.82
C ALA A 141 -2.45 0.84 -23.59
N THR A 142 -1.97 -0.40 -23.72
CA THR A 142 -0.66 -0.69 -24.34
C THR A 142 -0.50 -0.06 -25.74
N PRO A 143 -1.48 -0.17 -26.66
CA PRO A 143 -1.37 0.46 -27.98
C PRO A 143 -1.34 1.99 -27.92
N ARG A 144 -1.95 2.60 -26.90
CA ARG A 144 -1.93 4.05 -26.72
C ARG A 144 -0.56 4.53 -26.25
N ILE A 145 0.04 3.84 -25.27
CA ILE A 145 1.39 4.16 -24.79
C ILE A 145 2.40 4.02 -25.93
N HIS A 146 2.36 2.91 -26.69
CA HIS A 146 3.28 2.71 -27.81
C HIS A 146 3.16 3.80 -28.88
N ARG A 147 1.93 4.20 -29.25
CA ARG A 147 1.70 5.33 -30.18
C ARG A 147 2.21 6.66 -29.63
N PHE A 148 2.12 6.88 -28.32
CA PHE A 148 2.66 8.08 -27.70
C PHE A 148 4.20 8.11 -27.78
N ILE A 149 4.85 6.98 -27.50
CA ILE A 149 6.31 6.82 -27.66
C ILE A 149 6.71 7.08 -29.12
N ASP A 150 5.99 6.49 -30.09
CA ASP A 150 6.25 6.71 -31.52
C ASP A 150 6.12 8.19 -31.92
N SER A 151 5.08 8.86 -31.43
CA SER A 151 4.88 10.28 -31.68
C SER A 151 6.03 11.12 -31.14
N LEU A 152 6.55 10.81 -29.95
CA LEU A 152 7.68 11.53 -29.36
C LEU A 152 8.98 11.23 -30.11
N ALA A 153 9.25 9.96 -30.44
CA ALA A 153 10.43 9.56 -31.20
C ALA A 153 10.46 10.20 -32.59
N SER A 154 9.30 10.31 -33.24
CA SER A 154 9.15 11.05 -34.50
C SER A 154 9.41 12.54 -34.33
N HIS A 155 8.84 13.15 -33.28
CA HIS A 155 9.02 14.57 -32.99
C HIS A 155 10.49 14.96 -32.78
N ILE A 156 11.29 14.10 -32.15
CA ILE A 156 12.72 14.34 -31.88
C ILE A 156 13.66 13.68 -32.88
N HIS A 157 13.16 13.18 -34.02
CA HIS A 157 13.93 12.37 -34.98
C HIS A 157 15.24 13.03 -35.43
N GLU A 158 15.21 14.30 -35.82
CA GLU A 158 16.42 15.03 -36.22
C GLU A 158 17.30 15.41 -35.02
N ALA A 159 16.69 15.77 -33.90
CA ALA A 159 17.40 16.23 -32.71
C ALA A 159 18.27 15.11 -32.11
N GLN A 160 17.72 13.88 -32.03
CA GLN A 160 18.48 12.74 -31.52
C GLN A 160 19.66 12.37 -32.44
N GLN A 161 19.54 12.52 -33.77
CA GLN A 161 20.67 12.28 -34.68
C GLN A 161 21.82 13.24 -34.39
N ARG A 162 21.53 14.55 -34.29
CA ARG A 162 22.55 15.56 -33.94
C ARG A 162 23.17 15.30 -32.57
N ASN A 163 22.35 14.86 -31.61
CA ASN A 163 22.81 14.50 -30.27
C ASN A 163 23.85 13.38 -30.33
N PHE A 164 23.54 12.26 -30.99
CA PHE A 164 24.44 11.11 -31.00
C PHE A 164 25.62 11.22 -31.98
N VAL A 165 25.59 12.19 -32.91
CA VAL A 165 26.80 12.64 -33.63
C VAL A 165 27.75 13.36 -32.69
N LYS A 166 27.24 14.26 -31.85
CA LYS A 166 28.06 15.03 -30.90
C LYS A 166 28.52 14.19 -29.71
N TRP A 167 27.67 13.30 -29.22
CA TRP A 167 27.91 12.41 -28.08
C TRP A 167 27.65 10.95 -28.49
N PRO A 168 28.65 10.24 -29.04
CA PRO A 168 28.48 8.90 -29.63
C PRO A 168 28.42 7.80 -28.56
N ILE A 169 27.42 7.88 -27.68
CA ILE A 169 27.29 7.03 -26.48
C ILE A 169 26.33 5.84 -26.63
N LEU A 170 25.71 5.63 -27.80
CA LEU A 170 24.70 4.57 -28.00
C LEU A 170 25.23 3.14 -27.79
N SER A 171 26.54 2.95 -27.92
CA SER A 171 27.23 1.67 -27.67
C SER A 171 28.06 1.69 -26.40
N THR A 172 27.83 2.67 -25.52
CA THR A 172 28.63 2.89 -24.31
C THR A 172 27.73 2.91 -23.10
N TYR A 173 28.15 2.23 -22.03
CA TYR A 173 27.48 2.33 -20.75
C TYR A 173 27.57 3.77 -20.22
N VAL A 174 26.42 4.34 -19.87
CA VAL A 174 26.31 5.61 -19.16
C VAL A 174 25.51 5.33 -17.91
N TRP A 175 26.11 5.54 -16.74
CA TRP A 175 25.40 5.33 -15.48
C TRP A 175 24.15 6.22 -15.41
N PRO A 176 22.98 5.70 -14.96
CA PRO A 176 22.72 4.35 -14.46
C PRO A 176 22.06 3.38 -15.47
N ASN A 177 22.19 3.60 -16.78
CA ASN A 177 21.40 2.89 -17.78
C ASN A 177 21.65 1.37 -17.79
N ALA A 178 20.58 0.60 -17.57
CA ALA A 178 20.64 -0.86 -17.52
C ALA A 178 20.75 -1.55 -18.88
N PHE A 179 20.48 -0.85 -19.96
CA PHE A 179 20.49 -1.37 -21.33
C PHE A 179 21.34 -0.49 -22.23
N ILE A 180 22.06 -1.13 -23.17
CA ILE A 180 22.90 -0.47 -24.18
C ILE A 180 22.44 -1.01 -25.53
N GLY A 181 21.66 -0.21 -26.26
CA GLY A 181 21.00 -0.65 -27.48
C GLY A 181 21.88 -0.64 -28.73
N GLY A 182 23.00 0.08 -28.73
CA GLY A 182 23.87 0.28 -29.91
C GLY A 182 23.27 1.17 -31.00
N SER A 183 21.97 1.48 -30.92
CA SER A 183 21.27 2.40 -31.81
C SER A 183 20.05 3.00 -31.12
N TYR A 184 19.64 4.21 -31.52
CA TYR A 184 18.43 4.86 -30.98
C TYR A 184 17.16 4.03 -31.22
N ALA A 185 17.06 3.34 -32.36
CA ALA A 185 15.92 2.48 -32.66
C ALA A 185 15.80 1.30 -31.67
N ASN A 186 16.94 0.71 -31.29
CA ASN A 186 16.97 -0.38 -30.30
C ASN A 186 16.60 0.11 -28.89
N GLU A 187 17.00 1.33 -28.50
CA GLU A 187 16.59 1.94 -27.23
C GLU A 187 15.06 2.13 -27.17
N ILE A 188 14.44 2.61 -28.25
CA ILE A 188 12.98 2.73 -28.34
C ILE A 188 12.30 1.36 -28.29
N ALA A 189 12.86 0.34 -28.95
CA ALA A 189 12.33 -1.02 -28.91
C ALA A 189 12.42 -1.61 -27.48
N TYR A 190 13.52 -1.38 -26.77
CA TYR A 190 13.70 -1.79 -25.38
C TYR A 190 12.66 -1.12 -24.48
N LEU A 191 12.51 0.21 -24.54
CA LEU A 191 11.53 0.95 -23.74
C LEU A 191 10.10 0.41 -23.94
N LYS A 192 9.68 0.21 -25.19
CA LYS A 192 8.36 -0.32 -25.51
C LYS A 192 8.14 -1.74 -24.98
N THR A 193 9.16 -2.60 -25.12
CA THR A 193 9.11 -4.00 -24.69
C THR A 193 9.09 -4.11 -23.17
N TRP A 194 9.92 -3.33 -22.48
CA TRP A 194 9.95 -3.26 -21.03
C TRP A 194 8.58 -2.81 -20.48
N ILE A 195 8.01 -1.73 -21.03
CA ILE A 195 6.70 -1.23 -20.61
C ILE A 195 5.60 -2.26 -20.87
N LEU A 196 5.62 -2.95 -22.02
CA LEU A 196 4.66 -4.02 -22.34
C LEU A 196 4.69 -5.10 -21.25
N PHE A 197 5.85 -5.68 -20.97
CA PHE A 197 5.94 -6.74 -19.97
C PHE A 197 5.67 -6.26 -18.55
N ARG A 198 6.00 -5.00 -18.23
CA ARG A 198 5.66 -4.41 -16.93
C ARG A 198 4.15 -4.24 -16.77
N LEU A 199 3.45 -3.77 -17.80
CA LEU A 199 1.99 -3.66 -17.81
C LEU A 199 1.35 -5.04 -17.64
N ASP A 200 1.82 -6.04 -18.39
CA ASP A 200 1.30 -7.40 -18.32
C ASP A 200 1.53 -8.01 -16.92
N TRP A 201 2.71 -7.80 -16.33
CA TRP A 201 2.97 -8.24 -14.96
C TRP A 201 2.01 -7.59 -13.96
N ILE A 202 1.83 -6.27 -14.00
CA ILE A 202 0.88 -5.59 -13.09
C ILE A 202 -0.56 -6.08 -13.32
N ASP A 203 -0.95 -6.32 -14.59
CA ASP A 203 -2.25 -6.89 -14.93
C ASP A 203 -2.43 -8.24 -14.20
N THR A 204 -1.42 -9.11 -14.13
CA THR A 204 -1.51 -10.38 -13.37
C THR A 204 -1.64 -10.19 -11.86
N GLN A 205 -0.96 -9.19 -11.28
CA GLN A 205 -0.96 -8.97 -9.82
C GLN A 205 -2.26 -8.35 -9.31
N LEU A 206 -2.96 -7.62 -10.18
CA LEU A 206 -4.22 -6.95 -9.87
C LEU A 206 -5.43 -7.67 -10.46
N ALA A 207 -5.23 -8.71 -11.27
CA ALA A 207 -6.30 -9.59 -11.76
C ALA A 207 -7.00 -10.33 -10.62
N GLY A 208 -8.33 -10.48 -10.72
CA GLY A 208 -9.13 -11.25 -9.76
C GLY A 208 -9.43 -10.55 -8.43
N ARG A 209 -8.91 -9.33 -8.19
CA ARG A 209 -9.41 -8.49 -7.09
C ARG A 209 -10.76 -7.90 -7.46
N SER A 210 -11.71 -7.98 -6.52
CA SER A 210 -13.12 -7.64 -6.74
C SER A 210 -13.26 -6.23 -7.31
N LEU A 211 -13.98 -6.10 -8.43
CA LEU A 211 -14.20 -4.85 -9.19
C LEU A 211 -15.11 -3.84 -8.46
N SER A 212 -15.33 -3.99 -7.15
CA SER A 212 -16.05 -3.00 -6.37
C SER A 212 -15.22 -1.73 -6.29
N VAL A 213 -15.40 -0.84 -7.27
CA VAL A 213 -15.02 0.57 -7.17
C VAL A 213 -15.58 1.06 -5.84
N PRO A 214 -14.77 1.48 -4.88
CA PRO A 214 -15.31 2.04 -3.64
C PRO A 214 -16.06 3.32 -4.02
N GLN A 215 -17.39 3.30 -3.93
CA GLN A 215 -18.14 4.55 -3.87
C GLN A 215 -17.70 5.29 -2.59
N PRO A 216 -17.45 6.60 -2.65
CA PRO A 216 -17.15 7.36 -1.45
C PRO A 216 -18.32 7.25 -0.47
N GLY A 217 -18.15 6.49 0.60
CA GLY A 217 -19.04 6.49 1.76
C GLY A 217 -19.76 5.19 2.13
N THR A 218 -19.71 4.11 1.33
CA THR A 218 -20.47 2.88 1.67
C THR A 218 -19.83 1.60 1.15
N LEU A 219 -18.98 0.96 1.96
CA LEU A 219 -18.76 -0.50 1.96
C LEU A 219 -18.66 -0.93 3.43
N PRO A 220 -19.19 -2.11 3.81
CA PRO A 220 -19.32 -2.47 5.21
C PRO A 220 -17.93 -2.54 5.85
N LEU A 221 -17.70 -1.71 6.86
CA LEU A 221 -16.65 -1.96 7.84
C LEU A 221 -16.79 -3.43 8.30
N GLN A 222 -15.69 -4.13 8.56
CA GLN A 222 -15.73 -5.49 9.12
C GLN A 222 -15.57 -5.38 10.65
N PRO A 223 -16.10 -6.34 11.42
CA PRO A 223 -15.80 -6.42 12.85
C PRO A 223 -14.29 -6.50 13.07
N GLU A 224 -13.77 -5.91 14.14
CA GLU A 224 -12.35 -5.98 14.49
C GLU A 224 -12.19 -6.38 15.95
N LEU A 225 -11.27 -7.31 16.23
CA LEU A 225 -10.85 -7.72 17.57
C LEU A 225 -9.45 -7.20 17.87
N PHE A 226 -9.37 -6.33 18.87
CA PHE A 226 -8.14 -5.69 19.32
C PHE A 226 -7.39 -6.53 20.33
N GLN A 227 -6.10 -6.26 20.49
CA GLN A 227 -5.28 -6.88 21.53
C GLN A 227 -5.82 -6.50 22.92
N ASN A 228 -6.05 -7.50 23.78
CA ASN A 228 -6.47 -7.29 25.16
C ASN A 228 -5.40 -6.49 25.93
N TYR A 229 -5.84 -5.60 26.82
CA TYR A 229 -4.94 -4.79 27.64
C TYR A 229 -5.39 -4.78 29.10
N PRO A 230 -4.48 -5.03 30.07
CA PRO A 230 -3.08 -5.40 29.87
C PRO A 230 -2.91 -6.80 29.25
N ASN A 231 -1.75 -7.07 28.63
CA ASN A 231 -1.30 -8.40 28.20
C ASN A 231 0.23 -8.45 28.32
N PRO A 232 0.83 -9.22 29.24
CA PRO A 232 0.20 -10.20 30.13
C PRO A 232 -0.75 -9.58 31.17
N PHE A 233 -1.65 -10.36 31.76
CA PHE A 233 -2.65 -9.86 32.72
C PHE A 233 -2.82 -10.75 33.96
N ASN A 234 -3.35 -10.18 35.04
CA ASN A 234 -3.63 -10.87 36.31
C ASN A 234 -4.80 -10.23 37.10
N PRO A 235 -5.85 -10.99 37.46
CA PRO A 235 -6.46 -12.02 36.63
C PRO A 235 -7.39 -11.41 35.57
N SER A 236 -7.50 -10.07 35.50
CA SER A 236 -8.42 -9.39 34.59
C SER A 236 -7.73 -8.58 33.50
N THR A 237 -8.35 -8.53 32.32
CA THR A 237 -7.92 -7.73 31.16
C THR A 237 -9.14 -7.11 30.48
N THR A 238 -8.94 -6.09 29.65
CA THR A 238 -9.99 -5.51 28.81
C THR A 238 -9.86 -6.03 27.40
N ILE A 239 -10.93 -6.62 26.87
CA ILE A 239 -11.07 -7.01 25.47
C ILE A 239 -11.82 -5.89 24.76
N ARG A 240 -11.18 -5.29 23.75
CA ARG A 240 -11.80 -4.25 22.93
C ARG A 240 -12.15 -4.86 21.56
N PHE A 241 -13.28 -4.47 21.00
CA PHE A 241 -13.68 -4.86 19.65
C PHE A 241 -14.54 -3.78 19.00
N SER A 242 -14.54 -3.71 17.67
CA SER A 242 -15.36 -2.79 16.90
C SER A 242 -16.40 -3.56 16.10
N ILE A 243 -17.65 -3.11 16.15
CA ILE A 243 -18.75 -3.66 15.38
C ILE A 243 -19.22 -2.60 14.36
N PRO A 244 -19.16 -2.90 13.06
CA PRO A 244 -19.43 -1.93 12.00
C PRO A 244 -20.92 -1.67 11.76
N VAL A 245 -21.71 -2.72 11.95
CA VAL A 245 -23.15 -2.80 11.72
C VAL A 245 -23.67 -3.68 12.84
N ALA A 246 -24.80 -3.31 13.43
CA ALA A 246 -25.38 -4.07 14.53
C ALA A 246 -25.52 -5.56 14.16
N ALA A 247 -24.93 -6.43 14.97
CA ALA A 247 -24.84 -7.85 14.69
C ALA A 247 -24.63 -8.66 15.97
N ARG A 248 -25.19 -9.87 15.98
CA ARG A 248 -24.89 -10.86 17.02
C ARG A 248 -23.41 -11.22 16.98
N THR A 249 -22.72 -10.97 18.09
CA THR A 249 -21.27 -11.12 18.18
C THR A 249 -20.92 -11.99 19.38
N ARG A 250 -20.14 -13.03 19.11
CA ARG A 250 -19.63 -13.97 20.11
C ARG A 250 -18.14 -13.79 20.30
N ILE A 251 -17.70 -13.66 21.55
CA ILE A 251 -16.27 -13.71 21.91
C ILE A 251 -16.03 -14.90 22.83
N THR A 252 -15.15 -15.82 22.43
CA THR A 252 -14.79 -17.02 23.21
C THR A 252 -13.29 -17.09 23.45
N VAL A 253 -12.90 -17.59 24.61
CA VAL A 253 -11.51 -17.90 24.99
C VAL A 253 -11.28 -19.40 24.81
N HIS A 254 -10.12 -19.75 24.26
CA HIS A 254 -9.68 -21.09 23.92
C HIS A 254 -8.30 -21.37 24.50
N ASP A 255 -8.05 -22.61 24.90
CA ASP A 255 -6.72 -23.09 25.27
C ASP A 255 -5.84 -23.40 24.05
N LEU A 256 -4.60 -23.85 24.28
CA LEU A 256 -3.65 -24.22 23.22
C LEU A 256 -4.12 -25.38 22.33
N LEU A 257 -5.06 -26.20 22.81
CA LEU A 257 -5.66 -27.30 22.06
C LEU A 257 -6.90 -26.85 21.28
N GLY A 258 -7.23 -25.54 21.33
CA GLY A 258 -8.40 -24.96 20.67
C GLY A 258 -9.73 -25.20 21.39
N ARG A 259 -9.72 -25.84 22.57
CA ARG A 259 -10.93 -26.09 23.35
C ARG A 259 -11.45 -24.78 23.91
N SER A 260 -12.73 -24.50 23.73
CA SER A 260 -13.34 -23.31 24.32
C SER A 260 -13.42 -23.48 25.84
N VAL A 261 -12.74 -22.59 26.57
CA VAL A 261 -12.67 -22.62 28.04
C VAL A 261 -13.58 -21.58 28.68
N ARG A 262 -13.96 -20.52 27.93
CA ARG A 262 -14.86 -19.48 28.43
C ARG A 262 -15.55 -18.72 27.29
N THR A 263 -16.78 -18.29 27.49
CA THR A 263 -17.46 -17.29 26.65
C THR A 263 -17.44 -15.94 27.35
N VAL A 264 -17.00 -14.90 26.65
CA VAL A 264 -16.93 -13.51 27.14
C VAL A 264 -18.24 -12.77 26.85
N THR A 265 -18.79 -12.94 25.65
CA THR A 265 -20.12 -12.43 25.24
C THR A 265 -20.66 -13.29 24.11
N ASP A 266 -21.99 -13.34 23.95
CA ASP A 266 -22.70 -13.98 22.84
C ASP A 266 -24.04 -13.25 22.59
N ASP A 267 -23.95 -11.94 22.41
CA ASP A 267 -25.09 -11.01 22.44
C ASP A 267 -25.20 -10.18 21.15
N ASP A 268 -26.31 -9.46 20.99
CA ASP A 268 -26.50 -8.48 19.93
C ASP A 268 -25.82 -7.15 20.31
N TRP A 269 -24.83 -6.75 19.50
CA TRP A 269 -24.07 -5.52 19.71
C TRP A 269 -24.45 -4.48 18.67
N SER A 270 -24.62 -3.21 19.09
CA SER A 270 -24.83 -2.10 18.16
C SER A 270 -23.55 -1.77 17.39
N ALA A 271 -23.67 -1.03 16.30
CA ALA A 271 -22.50 -0.47 15.64
C ALA A 271 -21.72 0.46 16.59
N GLY A 272 -20.39 0.41 16.57
CA GLY A 272 -19.49 1.18 17.42
C GLY A 272 -18.34 0.36 18.00
N ASP A 273 -17.49 1.05 18.76
CA ASP A 273 -16.43 0.44 19.55
C ASP A 273 -16.94 0.03 20.92
N HIS A 274 -16.56 -1.17 21.35
CA HIS A 274 -16.99 -1.78 22.59
C HIS A 274 -15.80 -2.29 23.39
N GLU A 275 -15.95 -2.26 24.71
CA GLU A 275 -14.97 -2.78 25.64
C GLU A 275 -15.65 -3.67 26.68
N LEU A 276 -15.08 -4.84 26.91
CA LEU A 276 -15.53 -5.78 27.92
C LEU A 276 -14.38 -6.13 28.84
N ARG A 277 -14.64 -6.06 30.15
CA ARG A 277 -13.71 -6.60 31.14
C ARG A 277 -13.85 -8.12 31.19
N PHE A 278 -12.74 -8.81 30.98
CA PHE A 278 -12.63 -10.24 31.12
C PHE A 278 -11.90 -10.58 32.42
N ASP A 279 -12.54 -11.38 33.29
CA ASP A 279 -11.92 -11.95 34.49
C ASP A 279 -11.59 -13.44 34.27
N ALA A 280 -10.31 -13.77 34.37
CA ALA A 280 -9.77 -15.11 34.20
C ALA A 280 -9.37 -15.76 35.54
N SER A 281 -9.92 -15.29 36.66
CA SER A 281 -9.67 -15.85 38.01
C SER A 281 -9.84 -17.38 38.07
N GLY A 282 -10.76 -17.96 37.30
CA GLY A 282 -10.98 -19.40 37.18
C GLY A 282 -10.05 -20.17 36.23
N LEU A 283 -9.10 -19.52 35.55
CA LEU A 283 -8.18 -20.15 34.58
C LEU A 283 -6.76 -20.26 35.15
N SER A 284 -5.99 -21.26 34.74
CA SER A 284 -4.57 -21.40 35.12
C SER A 284 -3.68 -20.44 34.33
N SER A 285 -2.55 -19.99 34.90
CA SER A 285 -1.54 -19.23 34.15
C SER A 285 -1.14 -19.95 32.86
N GLY A 286 -1.03 -19.21 31.76
CA GLY A 286 -0.74 -19.80 30.46
C GLY A 286 -1.16 -18.93 29.28
N LEU A 287 -0.82 -19.43 28.08
CA LEU A 287 -1.20 -18.82 26.81
C LEU A 287 -2.59 -19.30 26.38
N TYR A 288 -3.45 -18.36 26.04
CA TYR A 288 -4.80 -18.60 25.52
C TYR A 288 -4.99 -17.82 24.22
N TYR A 289 -6.03 -18.18 23.48
CA TYR A 289 -6.51 -17.40 22.34
C TYR A 289 -7.96 -16.99 22.57
N TYR A 290 -8.30 -15.74 22.28
CA TYR A 290 -9.69 -15.32 22.21
C TYR A 290 -10.07 -15.05 20.77
N ARG A 291 -11.32 -15.35 20.44
CA ARG A 291 -11.87 -15.32 19.11
C ARG A 291 -13.16 -14.54 19.12
N ILE A 292 -13.31 -13.62 18.18
CA ILE A 292 -14.57 -12.98 17.84
C ILE A 292 -15.21 -13.75 16.67
N THR A 293 -16.52 -13.93 16.70
CA THR A 293 -17.34 -14.42 15.60
C THR A 293 -18.56 -13.51 15.46
N SER A 294 -18.78 -12.94 14.29
CA SER A 294 -19.92 -12.05 14.02
C SER A 294 -20.37 -12.26 12.57
N GLY A 295 -21.51 -12.93 12.39
CA GLY A 295 -21.92 -13.46 11.08
C GLY A 295 -20.84 -14.37 10.46
N PRO A 296 -20.42 -14.16 9.20
CA PRO A 296 -19.36 -14.94 8.55
C PRO A 296 -17.94 -14.56 9.00
N PHE A 297 -17.78 -13.47 9.77
CA PHE A 297 -16.47 -12.98 10.18
C PHE A 297 -15.94 -13.73 11.39
N THR A 298 -14.65 -14.07 11.37
CA THR A 298 -13.93 -14.66 12.50
C THR A 298 -12.51 -14.09 12.57
N GLN A 299 -12.09 -13.67 13.77
CA GLN A 299 -10.73 -13.23 14.05
C GLN A 299 -10.30 -13.74 15.42
N SER A 300 -9.02 -14.08 15.60
CA SER A 300 -8.47 -14.54 16.88
C SER A 300 -7.21 -13.77 17.26
N ARG A 301 -6.95 -13.65 18.57
CA ARG A 301 -5.79 -12.97 19.15
C ARG A 301 -5.26 -13.76 20.35
N PRO A 302 -3.95 -13.78 20.60
CA PRO A 302 -3.37 -14.42 21.78
C PRO A 302 -3.54 -13.55 23.03
N MET A 303 -3.63 -14.17 24.21
CA MET A 303 -3.57 -13.50 25.52
C MET A 303 -2.72 -14.34 26.49
N LEU A 304 -1.94 -13.71 27.36
CA LEU A 304 -1.09 -14.36 28.35
C LEU A 304 -1.59 -14.04 29.77
N LEU A 305 -2.10 -15.05 30.46
CA LEU A 305 -2.50 -14.96 31.87
C LEU A 305 -1.30 -15.31 32.76
N MET A 306 -0.98 -14.43 33.70
CA MET A 306 0.09 -14.62 34.68
C MET A 306 -0.43 -14.38 36.10
N LYS A 307 -0.77 -15.44 36.83
CA LYS A 307 -1.10 -15.36 38.25
C LYS A 307 0.14 -15.19 39.12
#